data_AF-X1MWC6-F1
#
_entry.id   AF-X1MWC6-F1
#
_cell.length_a   1.000
_cell.length_b   1.000
_cell.length_c   1.000
_cell.angle_alpha   90.00
_cell.angle_beta   90.00
_cell.angle_gamma   90.00
#
_symmetry.space_group_name_H-M   'P 1'
#
loop_
_entity.id
_entity.type
_entity.pdbx_description
1 polymer ?
#
loop_
_entity_poly.entity_id
_entity_poly.type
_entity_poly.pdbx_seq_one_letter_code
_entity_poly.pdbx_strand_id
1 'polypeptide(L)'
;MTYWPLIILASFTIPVIALPFFINYLKKYNVGQKIRQEGPDLHQHKMGTPTMGGVIIILTLLIIIFLLVPYNKYVLWSLVTTVGFGLIGLIDDLIKYLKKRSLGLLAMQKLFL
;
A
#
# COMPACT_ATOMS: atom_id res chain seq x y z
N MET A 1 3.62 -27.09 -14.24
CA MET A 1 3.86 -25.95 -15.13
C MET A 1 3.35 -24.70 -14.44
N THR A 2 4.21 -23.72 -14.21
CA THR A 2 3.84 -22.47 -13.53
C THR A 2 3.02 -21.62 -14.51
N TYR A 3 1.82 -21.20 -14.12
CA TYR A 3 0.90 -20.41 -14.95
C TYR A 3 1.34 -18.94 -15.07
N TRP A 4 2.56 -18.70 -15.55
CA TRP A 4 3.15 -17.36 -15.64
C TRP A 4 2.27 -16.32 -16.36
N PRO A 5 1.65 -16.63 -17.52
CA PRO A 5 0.77 -15.68 -18.19
C PRO A 5 -0.45 -15.32 -17.33
N LEU A 6 -1.03 -16.31 -16.64
CA LEU A 6 -2.17 -16.11 -15.77
C LEU A 6 -1.81 -15.25 -14.55
N ILE A 7 -0.64 -15.48 -13.95
CA ILE A 7 -0.14 -14.70 -12.81
C ILE A 7 0.04 -13.23 -13.21
N ILE A 8 0.61 -12.97 -14.39
CA ILE A 8 0.82 -11.60 -14.90
C ILE A 8 -0.51 -10.91 -15.20
N LEU A 9 -1.43 -11.61 -15.87
CA LEU A 9 -2.76 -11.05 -16.18
C LEU A 9 -3.55 -10.77 -14.90
N ALA A 10 -3.52 -11.68 -13.93
CA ALA A 10 -4.20 -11.50 -12.65
C ALA A 10 -3.59 -10.35 -11.83
N SER A 11 -2.26 -10.25 -11.77
CA SER A 11 -1.57 -9.20 -10.99
C SER A 11 -1.78 -7.81 -11.54
N PHE A 12 -2.05 -7.68 -12.84
CA PHE A 12 -2.44 -6.41 -13.45
C PHE A 12 -3.94 -6.12 -13.32
N THR A 13 -4.79 -7.11 -13.59
CA THR A 13 -6.24 -6.90 -13.72
C THR A 13 -6.89 -6.63 -12.35
N ILE A 14 -6.51 -7.39 -11.32
CA ILE A 14 -7.13 -7.28 -10.00
C ILE A 14 -6.95 -5.86 -9.41
N PRO A 15 -5.73 -5.26 -9.36
CA PRO A 15 -5.56 -3.92 -8.83
C PRO A 15 -6.23 -2.86 -9.70
N VAL A 16 -6.18 -2.98 -11.03
CA VAL A 16 -6.80 -2.00 -11.95
C VAL A 16 -8.30 -1.89 -11.69
N ILE A 17 -8.97 -3.00 -11.42
CA ILE A 17 -10.39 -3.01 -11.10
C ILE A 17 -10.62 -2.54 -9.66
N ALA A 18 -9.83 -3.02 -8.68
CA ALA A 18 -10.07 -2.76 -7.26
C ALA A 18 -9.68 -1.33 -6.82
N LEU A 19 -8.65 -0.73 -7.41
CA LEU A 19 -8.11 0.58 -7.01
C LEU A 19 -9.14 1.71 -7.13
N PRO A 20 -9.91 1.88 -8.22
CA PRO A 20 -10.93 2.92 -8.32
C PRO A 20 -11.98 2.86 -7.19
N PHE A 21 -12.46 1.66 -6.84
CA PHE A 21 -13.41 1.49 -5.74
C PHE A 21 -12.77 1.86 -4.40
N PHE A 22 -11.53 1.43 -4.18
CA PHE A 22 -10.78 1.72 -2.97
C PHE A 22 -10.45 3.22 -2.83
N ILE A 23 -10.09 3.89 -3.91
CA ILE A 23 -9.86 5.34 -3.97
C ILE A 23 -11.14 6.08 -3.60
N ASN A 24 -12.29 5.69 -4.15
CA ASN A 24 -13.57 6.31 -3.83
C ASN A 24 -13.98 6.07 -2.39
N TYR A 25 -13.73 4.86 -1.86
CA TYR A 25 -13.92 4.55 -0.44
C TYR A 25 -13.06 5.48 0.44
N LEU A 26 -11.76 5.59 0.20
CA LEU A 26 -10.87 6.43 0.98
C LEU A 26 -11.21 7.92 0.90
N LYS A 27 -11.63 8.40 -0.28
CA LYS A 27 -12.16 9.77 -0.46
C LYS A 27 -13.40 10.02 0.41
N LYS A 28 -14.33 9.06 0.49
CA LYS A 28 -15.53 9.15 1.34
C LYS A 28 -15.19 9.32 2.82
N TYR A 29 -14.12 8.70 3.29
CA TYR A 29 -13.65 8.80 4.69
C TYR A 29 -12.64 9.94 4.94
N ASN A 30 -12.47 10.85 3.97
CA ASN A 30 -11.53 11.97 4.02
C ASN A 30 -10.09 11.53 4.41
N VAL A 31 -9.67 10.35 3.95
CA VAL A 31 -8.30 9.83 4.12
C VAL A 31 -7.38 10.48 3.07
N GLY A 32 -7.39 11.82 3.01
CA GLY A 32 -6.56 12.62 2.13
C GLY A 32 -5.30 13.09 2.84
N GLN A 33 -4.17 13.14 2.13
CA GLN A 33 -2.94 13.70 2.67
C GLN A 33 -3.11 15.18 3.06
N LYS A 34 -2.84 15.49 4.33
CA LYS A 34 -2.68 16.88 4.79
C LYS A 34 -1.28 17.37 4.43
N ILE A 35 -1.22 18.49 3.72
CA ILE A 35 0.04 19.09 3.26
C ILE A 35 0.73 19.76 4.45
N ARG A 36 2.07 19.69 4.44
CA ARG A 36 2.94 20.39 5.38
C ARG A 36 2.86 21.89 5.07
N GLN A 37 2.57 22.73 6.06
CA GLN A 37 2.40 24.17 5.86
C GLN A 37 3.67 24.90 5.37
N GLU A 38 4.85 24.27 5.44
CA GLU A 38 6.14 24.91 5.13
C GLU A 38 6.67 24.68 3.70
N GLY A 39 5.87 24.13 2.76
CA GLY A 39 6.31 23.86 1.38
C GLY A 39 5.82 24.89 0.35
N PRO A 40 6.52 25.09 -0.79
CA PRO A 40 6.11 26.02 -1.84
C PRO A 40 4.76 25.65 -2.46
N ASP A 41 3.96 26.66 -2.82
CA ASP A 41 2.53 26.57 -3.23
C ASP A 41 2.20 25.57 -4.34
N LEU A 42 3.18 25.19 -5.18
CA LEU A 42 3.04 24.15 -6.20
C LEU A 42 2.66 22.76 -5.63
N HIS A 43 2.89 22.50 -4.35
CA HIS A 43 2.51 21.25 -3.70
C HIS A 43 1.02 21.16 -3.34
N GLN A 44 0.25 22.24 -3.47
CA GLN A 44 -1.18 22.27 -3.17
C GLN A 44 -2.03 21.40 -4.13
N HIS A 45 -1.53 21.05 -5.31
CA HIS A 45 -2.26 20.18 -6.25
C HIS A 45 -2.36 18.71 -5.82
N LYS A 46 -1.56 18.24 -4.84
CA LYS A 46 -1.63 16.87 -4.31
C LYS A 46 -2.59 16.74 -3.12
N MET A 47 -3.28 17.82 -2.75
CA MET A 47 -4.22 17.85 -1.64
C MET A 47 -5.41 16.92 -1.94
N GLY A 48 -5.69 15.99 -1.02
CA GLY A 48 -6.85 15.10 -1.15
C GLY A 48 -6.62 13.82 -1.98
N THR A 49 -5.41 13.56 -2.50
CA THR A 49 -5.09 12.24 -3.05
C THR A 49 -5.12 11.20 -1.92
N PRO A 50 -5.93 10.14 -2.03
CA PRO A 50 -6.02 9.14 -0.99
C PRO A 50 -4.71 8.38 -0.82
N THR A 51 -4.30 8.19 0.43
CA THR A 51 -3.11 7.39 0.79
C THR A 51 -3.44 5.92 0.97
N MET A 52 -2.44 5.05 1.15
CA MET A 52 -2.62 3.61 1.43
C MET A 52 -3.00 2.72 0.23
N GLY A 53 -2.78 3.15 -1.02
CA GLY A 53 -3.01 2.29 -2.20
C GLY A 53 -2.23 0.96 -2.19
N GLY A 54 -1.11 0.90 -1.45
CA GLY A 54 -0.31 -0.31 -1.26
C GLY A 54 -1.08 -1.48 -0.62
N VAL A 55 -2.18 -1.22 0.10
CA VAL A 55 -3.04 -2.28 0.67
C VAL A 55 -3.61 -3.17 -0.43
N ILE A 56 -4.11 -2.58 -1.51
CA ILE A 56 -4.67 -3.35 -2.64
C ILE A 56 -3.57 -4.16 -3.34
N ILE A 57 -2.36 -3.61 -3.43
CA ILE A 57 -1.21 -4.31 -4.03
C ILE A 57 -0.84 -5.54 -3.19
N ILE A 58 -0.70 -5.38 -1.87
CA ILE A 58 -0.37 -6.50 -0.97
C ILE A 58 -1.48 -7.55 -0.97
N LEU A 59 -2.75 -7.14 -0.88
CA LEU A 59 -3.87 -8.08 -0.94
C LEU A 59 -3.90 -8.87 -2.26
N THR A 60 -3.67 -8.19 -3.38
CA THR A 60 -3.58 -8.85 -4.69
C THR A 60 -2.44 -9.87 -4.73
N LEU A 61 -1.27 -9.48 -4.23
CA LEU A 61 -0.10 -10.35 -4.15
C LEU A 61 -0.38 -11.59 -3.30
N LEU A 62 -1.02 -11.42 -2.14
CA LEU A 62 -1.40 -12.52 -1.25
C LEU A 62 -2.35 -13.51 -1.94
N ILE A 63 -3.38 -12.99 -2.63
CA ILE A 63 -4.35 -13.81 -3.38
C ILE A 63 -3.63 -14.62 -4.46
N ILE A 64 -2.78 -13.98 -5.26
CA ILE A 64 -2.09 -14.66 -6.37
C ILE A 64 -1.12 -15.73 -5.87
N ILE A 65 -0.36 -15.43 -4.81
CA ILE A 65 0.57 -16.40 -4.22
C ILE A 65 -0.19 -17.60 -3.66
N PHE A 66 -1.29 -17.36 -2.95
CA PHE A 66 -2.08 -18.44 -2.34
C PHE A 66 -2.75 -19.36 -3.36
N LEU A 67 -3.21 -18.80 -4.49
CA LEU A 67 -3.95 -19.57 -5.51
C LEU A 67 -3.08 -20.20 -6.60
N LEU A 68 -2.00 -19.52 -7.03
CA LEU A 68 -1.32 -19.85 -8.28
C LEU A 68 0.16 -20.19 -8.14
N VAL A 69 0.78 -19.88 -7.00
CA VAL A 69 2.23 -20.05 -6.81
C VAL A 69 2.51 -21.28 -5.95
N PRO A 70 3.36 -22.22 -6.41
CA PRO A 70 3.74 -23.36 -5.60
C PRO A 70 4.55 -22.91 -4.37
N TYR A 71 4.17 -23.43 -3.20
CA TYR A 71 4.84 -23.10 -1.95
C TYR A 71 6.25 -23.65 -1.90
N ASN A 72 7.20 -22.77 -1.60
CA ASN A 72 8.55 -23.16 -1.25
C ASN A 72 9.11 -22.21 -0.19
N LYS A 73 10.24 -22.60 0.43
CA LYS A 73 10.89 -21.79 1.48
C LYS A 73 11.23 -20.36 1.03
N TYR A 74 11.60 -20.17 -0.23
CA TYR A 74 11.97 -18.85 -0.76
C TYR A 74 10.75 -17.95 -0.88
N VAL A 75 9.65 -18.45 -1.45
CA VAL A 75 8.36 -17.75 -1.54
C VAL A 75 7.85 -17.38 -0.15
N LEU A 76 7.95 -18.29 0.82
CA LEU A 76 7.54 -18.02 2.20
C LEU A 76 8.35 -16.87 2.81
N TRP A 77 9.68 -16.89 2.73
CA TRP A 77 10.51 -15.81 3.26
C TRP A 77 10.27 -14.48 2.54
N SER A 78 10.13 -14.48 1.21
CA SER A 78 9.76 -13.28 0.46
C SER A 78 8.38 -12.75 0.84
N LEU A 79 7.42 -13.63 1.14
CA LEU A 79 6.08 -13.24 1.58
C LEU A 79 6.14 -12.58 2.96
N VAL A 80 6.85 -13.19 3.91
CA VAL A 80 7.01 -12.66 5.26
C VAL A 80 7.65 -11.28 5.25
N THR A 81 8.72 -11.08 4.48
CA THR A 81 9.38 -9.77 4.38
C THR A 81 8.47 -8.74 3.72
N THR A 82 7.83 -9.09 2.61
CA THR A 82 6.92 -8.17 1.88
C THR A 82 5.74 -7.74 2.74
N VAL A 83 5.10 -8.69 3.42
CA VAL A 83 3.98 -8.39 4.33
C VAL A 83 4.47 -7.61 5.54
N GLY A 84 5.63 -7.94 6.11
CA GLY A 84 6.23 -7.21 7.24
C GLY A 84 6.47 -5.74 6.93
N PHE A 85 7.20 -5.43 5.87
CA PHE A 85 7.42 -4.04 5.43
C PHE A 85 6.13 -3.35 5.00
N GLY A 86 5.21 -4.10 4.39
CA GLY A 86 3.87 -3.63 4.07
C GLY A 86 3.08 -3.16 5.30
N LEU A 87 3.13 -3.93 6.39
CA LEU A 87 2.49 -3.57 7.66
C LEU A 87 3.15 -2.35 8.30
N ILE A 88 4.48 -2.25 8.27
CA ILE A 88 5.19 -1.06 8.77
C ILE A 88 4.74 0.20 8.02
N GLY A 89 4.66 0.13 6.68
CA GLY A 89 4.15 1.22 5.84
C GLY A 89 2.69 1.57 6.13
N LEU A 90 1.84 0.55 6.35
CA LEU A 90 0.43 0.74 6.71
C LEU A 90 0.28 1.43 8.06
N ILE A 91 1.07 1.03 9.06
CA ILE A 91 1.10 1.66 10.39
C ILE A 91 1.55 3.12 10.27
N ASP A 92 2.59 3.40 9.48
CA ASP A 92 3.06 4.76 9.24
C ASP A 92 1.95 5.67 8.66
N ASP A 93 1.24 5.17 7.65
CA ASP A 93 0.15 5.91 7.01
C ASP A 93 -1.08 6.05 7.93
N LEU A 94 -1.41 5.04 8.74
CA LEU A 94 -2.46 5.13 9.75
C LEU A 94 -2.12 6.20 10.80
N ILE A 95 -0.87 6.26 11.25
CA ILE A 95 -0.43 7.28 12.21
C ILE A 95 -0.56 8.68 11.62
N LYS A 96 -0.17 8.89 10.35
CA LYS A 96 -0.36 10.19 9.66
C LYS A 96 -1.82 10.60 9.63
N TYR A 97 -2.70 9.66 9.30
CA TYR A 97 -4.15 9.88 9.25
C TYR A 97 -4.72 10.23 10.64
N LEU A 98 -4.48 9.38 11.65
CA LEU A 98 -5.00 9.56 13.00
C LEU A 98 -4.48 10.83 13.66
N LYS A 99 -3.18 11.14 13.50
CA LYS A 99 -2.55 12.33 14.09
C LYS A 99 -2.77 13.60 13.25
N LYS A 100 -3.51 13.51 12.14
CA LYS A 100 -3.86 14.64 11.25
C LYS A 100 -2.65 15.52 10.87
N ARG A 101 -1.48 14.91 10.69
CA ARG A 101 -0.21 15.58 10.39
C ARG A 101 0.52 14.82 9.29
N SER A 102 1.38 15.49 8.53
CA SER A 102 2.16 14.86 7.46
C SER A 102 3.27 13.91 7.98
N LEU A 103 3.60 14.00 9.26
CA LEU A 103 4.62 13.20 9.94
C LEU A 103 4.03 11.88 10.49
N GLY A 104 4.52 10.76 9.95
CA GLY A 104 4.20 9.43 10.47
C GLY A 104 5.10 9.01 11.64
N LEU A 105 5.65 7.80 11.59
CA LEU A 105 6.70 7.29 12.46
C LEU A 105 7.96 8.16 12.35
N LEU A 106 8.73 8.23 13.45
CA LEU A 106 10.04 8.87 13.45
C LEU A 106 10.99 8.12 12.52
N ALA A 107 11.93 8.84 11.88
CA ALA A 107 12.90 8.23 10.97
C ALA A 107 13.68 7.08 11.63
N MET A 108 14.09 7.24 12.89
CA MET A 108 14.76 6.20 13.66
C MET A 108 13.86 4.99 13.96
N GLN A 109 12.55 5.22 14.20
CA GLN A 109 11.61 4.12 14.41
C GLN A 109 11.43 3.29 13.14
N LYS A 110 11.41 3.94 11.97
CA LYS A 110 11.33 3.24 10.67
C LYS A 110 12.60 2.50 10.28
N LEU A 111 13.76 2.96 10.73
CA LEU A 111 15.04 2.30 10.46
C LEU A 111 15.29 1.12 11.38
N PHE A 112 14.72 1.17 12.59
CA PHE A 112 14.85 0.10 13.57
C PHE A 112 13.83 -1.02 13.37
N LEU A 113 12.63 -0.70 12.86
CA LEU A 113 11.58 -1.66 12.47
C LEU A 113 11.83 -2.24 11.09
#